data_AF-A0A533RME5-F1
#
_entry.id   AF-A0A533RME5-F1
#
_cell.length_a   1.000
_cell.length_b   1.000
_cell.length_c   1.000
_cell.angle_alpha   90.00
_cell.angle_beta   90.00
_cell.angle_gamma   90.00
#
_symmetry.space_group_name_H-M   'P 1'
#
loop_
_entity.id
_entity.type
_entity.pdbx_description
1 polymer ?
#
loop_
_entity_poly.entity_id
_entity_poly.type
_entity_poly.pdbx_seq_one_letter_code
_entity_poly.pdbx_strand_id
1 'polypeptide(L)'
;KGFNFQFTPNVYWYYVIVLLVLFTIFVVRRLDDSRLGRAWTAMREDEVAAASMGVNITASKLWAFSLGATWGGIAGITFANFQGFVSPESFTFMESVFVVSVIVLGGMGSIPGAIVGALIIQGVPELIRGLSSSGVIPMSAEMQSAVSNYRYLVFGLLMVVMMAWRPQGILPSKRRARELHPDDERMKDIESETLFDAQHQTALPGEDSEF
;
A
#
# COMPACT_ATOMS: atom_id res chain seq x y z
N LYS A 1 -2.76 39.44 24.43
CA LYS A 1 -1.95 38.20 24.43
C LYS A 1 -1.93 37.65 23.01
N GLY A 2 -1.03 38.14 22.16
CA GLY A 2 -0.87 37.67 20.78
C GLY A 2 0.13 36.52 20.77
N PHE A 3 -0.31 35.33 20.32
CA PHE A 3 0.59 34.22 20.05
C PHE A 3 1.49 34.59 18.87
N ASN A 4 2.74 34.94 19.15
CA ASN A 4 3.77 35.05 18.13
C ASN A 4 4.19 33.62 17.72
N PHE A 5 3.47 33.02 16.78
CA PHE A 5 3.96 31.82 16.08
C PHE A 5 5.16 32.22 15.23
N GLN A 6 6.36 32.10 15.78
CA GLN A 6 7.57 32.10 14.96
C GLN A 6 7.60 30.77 14.20
N PHE A 7 7.08 30.76 12.97
CA PHE A 7 7.23 29.61 12.09
C PHE A 7 8.70 29.49 11.73
N THR A 8 9.46 28.69 12.47
CA THR A 8 10.74 28.18 12.00
C THR A 8 10.48 27.48 10.66
N PRO A 9 11.32 27.67 9.61
CA PRO A 9 11.06 27.12 8.27
C PRO A 9 10.69 25.62 8.26
N ASN A 10 11.28 24.84 9.17
CA ASN A 10 11.00 23.40 9.31
C ASN A 10 9.58 23.10 9.78
N VAL A 11 9.03 23.93 10.68
CA VAL A 11 7.69 23.75 11.24
C VAL A 11 6.62 24.05 10.19
N TYR A 12 6.85 25.05 9.34
CA TYR A 12 5.97 25.36 8.22
C TYR A 12 5.85 24.18 7.25
N TRP A 13 6.99 23.62 6.81
CA TRP A 13 7.00 22.49 5.88
C TRP A 13 6.35 21.23 6.45
N TYR A 14 6.49 20.98 7.75
CA TYR A 14 5.80 19.90 8.42
C TYR A 14 4.27 19.99 8.25
N TYR A 15 3.67 21.16 8.51
CA TYR A 15 2.22 21.33 8.34
C TYR A 15 1.77 21.23 6.88
N VAL A 16 2.56 21.73 5.94
CA VAL A 16 2.27 21.61 4.50
C VAL A 16 2.24 20.15 4.07
N ILE A 17 3.25 19.36 4.45
CA ILE A 17 3.33 17.94 4.10
C ILE A 17 2.18 17.16 4.74
N VAL A 18 1.88 17.40 6.03
CA VAL A 18 0.77 16.73 6.71
C VAL A 18 -0.56 17.05 6.03
N LEU A 19 -0.80 18.31 5.68
CA LEU A 19 -2.01 18.72 4.95
C LEU A 19 -2.10 18.03 3.58
N LEU A 20 -0.99 17.95 2.85
CA LEU A 20 -0.91 17.28 1.55
C LEU A 20 -1.20 15.77 1.67
N VAL A 21 -0.68 15.11 2.71
CA VAL A 21 -0.96 13.70 2.99
C VAL A 21 -2.44 13.49 3.31
N LEU A 22 -3.02 14.32 4.19
CA LEU A 22 -4.46 14.23 4.51
C LEU A 22 -5.34 14.48 3.28
N PHE A 23 -4.98 15.48 2.48
CA PHE A 23 -5.65 15.79 1.21
C PHE A 23 -5.56 14.61 0.24
N THR A 24 -4.38 13.99 0.12
CA THR A 24 -4.17 12.79 -0.71
C THR A 24 -5.07 11.64 -0.25
N ILE A 25 -5.09 11.35 1.04
CA ILE A 25 -5.93 10.28 1.60
C ILE A 25 -7.42 10.56 1.33
N PHE A 26 -7.86 11.81 1.49
CA PHE A 26 -9.22 12.23 1.20
C PHE A 26 -9.59 12.03 -0.27
N VAL A 27 -8.74 12.50 -1.19
CA VAL A 27 -8.98 12.38 -2.64
C VAL A 27 -8.98 10.92 -3.08
N VAL A 28 -8.01 10.12 -2.63
CA VAL A 28 -7.93 8.70 -2.99
C VAL A 28 -9.16 7.93 -2.50
N ARG A 29 -9.62 8.16 -1.27
CA ARG A 29 -10.87 7.55 -0.77
C ARG A 29 -12.08 7.96 -1.59
N ARG A 30 -12.18 9.25 -1.93
CA ARG A 30 -13.28 9.76 -2.74
C ARG A 30 -13.27 9.19 -4.16
N LEU A 31 -12.08 8.98 -4.72
CA LEU A 31 -11.89 8.37 -6.04
C LEU A 31 -12.26 6.89 -6.06
N ASP A 32 -11.94 6.14 -5.00
CA ASP A 32 -12.30 4.73 -4.86
C ASP A 32 -13.84 4.55 -4.89
N ASP A 33 -14.56 5.41 -4.18
CA ASP A 33 -16.04 5.44 -4.18
C ASP A 33 -16.66 6.03 -5.45
N SER A 34 -15.86 6.58 -6.35
CA SER A 34 -16.35 7.24 -7.57
C SER A 34 -16.66 6.24 -8.70
N ARG A 35 -17.28 6.73 -9.78
CA ARG A 35 -17.50 5.94 -11.00
C ARG A 35 -16.18 5.47 -11.63
N LEU A 36 -15.12 6.27 -11.53
CA LEU A 36 -13.79 5.95 -12.06
C LEU A 36 -13.14 4.80 -11.28
N GLY A 37 -13.22 4.82 -9.94
CA GLY A 37 -12.71 3.74 -9.09
C GLY A 37 -13.40 2.40 -9.37
N ARG A 38 -14.72 2.42 -9.55
CA ARG A 38 -15.49 1.23 -9.97
C ARG A 38 -15.10 0.73 -11.36
N ALA A 39 -14.89 1.63 -12.32
CA ALA A 39 -14.43 1.27 -13.66
C ALA A 39 -13.04 0.62 -13.65
N TRP A 40 -12.10 1.13 -12.84
CA TRP A 40 -10.79 0.51 -12.67
C TRP A 40 -10.85 -0.84 -11.98
N THR A 41 -11.77 -1.02 -11.02
CA THR A 41 -12.01 -2.33 -10.40
C THR A 41 -12.47 -3.33 -11.45
N ALA A 42 -13.48 -2.99 -12.25
CA ALA A 42 -14.02 -3.88 -13.28
C ALA A 42 -12.96 -4.27 -14.32
N MET A 43 -12.16 -3.31 -14.78
CA MET A 43 -11.06 -3.60 -15.72
C MET A 43 -9.95 -4.48 -15.14
N ARG A 44 -9.73 -4.44 -13.82
CA ARG A 44 -8.74 -5.29 -13.15
C ARG A 44 -9.19 -6.75 -13.10
N GLU A 45 -10.50 -7.00 -13.02
CA GLU A 45 -11.06 -8.35 -12.99
C GLU A 45 -11.06 -8.99 -14.39
N ASP A 46 -11.66 -8.30 -15.37
CA ASP A 46 -11.62 -8.72 -16.79
C ASP A 46 -11.84 -7.50 -17.70
N GLU A 47 -10.80 -7.16 -18.47
CA GLU A 47 -10.82 -6.04 -19.40
C GLU A 47 -11.84 -6.26 -20.55
N VAL A 48 -11.97 -7.48 -21.06
CA VAL A 48 -12.87 -7.83 -22.17
C VAL A 48 -14.33 -7.76 -21.71
N ALA A 49 -14.62 -8.28 -20.52
CA ALA A 49 -15.94 -8.17 -19.92
C ALA A 49 -16.31 -6.70 -19.64
N ALA A 50 -15.39 -5.91 -19.09
CA ALA A 50 -15.63 -4.48 -18.82
C ALA A 50 -15.94 -3.68 -20.10
N ALA A 51 -15.23 -3.94 -21.20
CA ALA A 51 -15.54 -3.34 -22.50
C ALA A 51 -16.94 -3.70 -23.00
N SER A 52 -17.33 -4.96 -22.84
CA SER A 52 -18.65 -5.48 -23.23
C SER A 52 -19.79 -4.83 -22.43
N MET A 53 -19.51 -4.40 -21.19
CA MET A 53 -20.44 -3.67 -20.32
C MET A 53 -20.46 -2.15 -20.57
N GLY A 54 -19.81 -1.67 -21.64
CA GLY A 54 -19.82 -0.26 -22.04
C GLY A 54 -18.81 0.63 -21.30
N VAL A 55 -17.83 0.06 -20.60
CA VAL A 55 -16.74 0.83 -19.97
C VAL A 55 -15.72 1.22 -21.04
N ASN A 56 -15.42 2.51 -21.15
CA ASN A 56 -14.33 2.98 -22.03
C ASN A 56 -12.97 2.67 -21.38
N ILE A 57 -12.33 1.60 -21.86
CA ILE A 57 -11.02 1.14 -21.36
C ILE A 57 -9.95 2.20 -21.56
N THR A 58 -9.84 2.77 -22.76
CA THR A 58 -8.79 3.72 -23.11
C THR A 58 -8.84 4.96 -22.23
N ALA A 59 -10.02 5.56 -22.07
CA ALA A 59 -10.22 6.72 -21.19
C ALA A 59 -9.90 6.36 -19.74
N SER A 60 -10.34 5.20 -19.27
CA SER A 60 -10.11 4.77 -17.89
C SER A 60 -8.62 4.55 -17.60
N LYS A 61 -7.85 3.95 -18.53
CA LYS A 61 -6.38 3.83 -18.44
C LYS A 61 -5.69 5.20 -18.46
N LEU A 62 -6.16 6.11 -19.33
CA LEU A 62 -5.61 7.47 -19.39
C LEU A 62 -5.84 8.24 -18.09
N TRP A 63 -7.04 8.15 -17.50
CA TRP A 63 -7.32 8.75 -16.19
C TRP A 63 -6.44 8.19 -15.08
N ALA A 64 -6.19 6.88 -15.08
CA ALA A 64 -5.29 6.26 -14.10
C ALA A 64 -3.86 6.82 -14.21
N PHE A 65 -3.35 6.94 -15.44
CA PHE A 65 -2.04 7.51 -15.69
C PHE A 65 -1.96 9.01 -15.33
N SER A 66 -2.95 9.81 -15.75
CA SER A 66 -3.00 11.24 -15.47
C SER A 66 -3.07 11.53 -13.97
N LEU A 67 -3.86 10.76 -13.20
CA LEU A 67 -3.95 10.94 -11.74
C LEU A 67 -2.65 10.55 -11.04
N GLY A 68 -1.97 9.49 -11.48
CA GLY A 68 -0.64 9.14 -10.99
C GLY A 68 0.39 10.24 -11.28
N ALA A 69 0.42 10.75 -12.52
CA ALA A 69 1.32 11.83 -12.92
C ALA A 69 1.07 13.14 -12.14
N THR A 70 -0.20 13.47 -11.87
CA THR A 70 -0.58 14.64 -11.07
C THR A 70 0.00 14.55 -9.66
N TRP A 71 -0.13 13.38 -9.01
CA TRP A 71 0.41 13.17 -7.67
C TRP A 71 1.94 13.17 -7.64
N GLY A 72 2.58 12.57 -8.65
CA GLY A 72 4.03 12.63 -8.82
C GLY A 72 4.55 14.06 -8.98
N GLY A 73 3.85 14.89 -9.76
CA GLY A 73 4.19 16.30 -9.95
C GLY A 73 4.04 17.13 -8.67
N ILE A 74 2.94 16.96 -7.94
CA ILE A 74 2.70 17.63 -6.65
C ILE A 74 3.79 17.25 -5.63
N ALA A 75 4.13 15.96 -5.55
CA ALA A 75 5.20 15.49 -4.67
C ALA A 75 6.56 16.07 -5.06
N GLY A 76 6.90 16.07 -6.35
CA GLY A 76 8.17 16.59 -6.86
C GLY A 76 8.36 18.09 -6.65
N ILE A 77 7.34 18.91 -6.92
CA ILE A 77 7.39 20.37 -6.70
C ILE A 77 7.55 20.67 -5.21
N THR A 78 6.80 19.95 -4.35
CA THR A 78 6.90 20.11 -2.90
C THR A 78 8.31 19.75 -2.40
N PHE A 79 8.88 18.64 -2.90
CA PHE A 79 10.24 18.21 -2.57
C PHE A 79 11.31 19.21 -3.03
N ALA A 80 11.21 19.72 -4.26
CA ALA A 80 12.15 20.69 -4.80
C ALA A 80 12.17 22.00 -3.98
N ASN A 81 11.00 22.48 -3.56
CA ASN A 81 10.90 23.67 -2.71
C ASN A 81 11.40 23.41 -1.29
N PHE A 82 11.19 22.20 -0.74
CA PHE A 82 11.70 21.83 0.57
C PHE A 82 13.23 21.74 0.59
N GLN A 83 13.83 21.15 -0.46
CA GLN A 83 15.28 20.94 -0.53
C GLN A 83 16.04 22.24 -0.87
N GLY A 84 15.38 23.22 -1.49
CA GLY A 84 15.93 24.54 -1.83
C GLY A 84 16.92 24.53 -3.01
N PHE A 85 17.55 23.38 -3.27
CA PHE A 85 18.41 23.15 -4.41
C PHE A 85 18.18 21.73 -4.94
N VAL A 86 18.08 21.59 -6.26
CA VAL A 86 17.86 20.31 -6.94
C VAL A 86 19.05 20.04 -7.84
N SER A 87 19.75 18.95 -7.56
CA SER A 87 20.82 18.43 -8.41
C SER A 87 20.39 17.10 -9.03
N PRO A 88 20.74 16.82 -10.31
CA PRO A 88 20.41 15.56 -10.95
C PRO A 88 21.08 14.35 -10.27
N GLU A 89 22.19 14.57 -9.57
CA GLU A 89 22.89 13.53 -8.79
C GLU A 89 22.07 13.07 -7.58
N SER A 90 21.11 13.87 -7.10
CA SER A 90 20.22 13.47 -6.00
C SER A 90 19.11 12.51 -6.45
N PHE A 91 18.79 12.47 -7.75
CA PHE A 91 17.75 11.61 -8.32
C PHE A 91 18.35 10.36 -8.95
N THR A 92 19.04 9.57 -8.14
CA THR A 92 19.65 8.32 -8.60
C THR A 92 18.61 7.22 -8.80
N PHE A 93 18.98 6.17 -9.54
CA PHE A 93 18.17 4.95 -9.66
C PHE A 93 17.79 4.35 -8.30
N MET A 94 18.64 4.47 -7.28
CA MET A 94 18.32 3.94 -5.96
C MET A 94 17.14 4.68 -5.30
N GLU A 95 16.97 5.98 -5.56
CA GLU A 95 15.83 6.74 -5.02
C GLU A 95 14.50 6.27 -5.63
N SER A 96 14.46 5.94 -6.92
CA SER A 96 13.24 5.39 -7.53
C SER A 96 12.92 3.99 -6.99
N VAL A 97 13.95 3.15 -6.76
CA VAL A 97 13.81 1.85 -6.11
C VAL A 97 13.26 2.02 -4.70
N PHE A 98 13.72 2.99 -3.91
CA PHE A 98 13.17 3.28 -2.58
C PHE A 98 11.68 3.62 -2.64
N VAL A 99 11.28 4.53 -3.53
CA VAL A 99 9.86 4.93 -3.67
C VAL A 99 8.98 3.74 -4.05
N VAL A 100 9.40 2.90 -5.00
CA VAL A 100 8.65 1.69 -5.37
C VAL A 100 8.61 0.70 -4.21
N SER A 101 9.71 0.56 -3.48
CA SER A 101 9.82 -0.37 -2.35
C SER A 101 8.89 -0.04 -1.21
N VAL A 102 8.65 1.25 -0.94
CA VAL A 102 7.64 1.72 0.03
C VAL A 102 6.25 1.14 -0.25
N ILE A 103 5.85 1.13 -1.52
CA ILE A 103 4.53 0.64 -1.92
C ILE A 103 4.50 -0.89 -1.90
N VAL A 104 5.57 -1.55 -2.33
CA VAL A 104 5.67 -3.01 -2.33
C VAL A 104 5.65 -3.56 -0.89
N LEU A 105 6.41 -2.93 0.01
CA LEU A 105 6.47 -3.28 1.43
C LEU A 105 5.17 -2.97 2.18
N GLY A 106 4.57 -1.81 1.89
CA GLY A 106 3.29 -1.42 2.44
C GLY A 106 2.13 -2.32 1.99
N GLY A 107 2.16 -2.76 0.73
CA GLY A 107 1.12 -3.57 0.08
C GLY A 107 0.35 -2.78 -0.98
N MET A 108 0.27 -3.33 -2.19
CA MET A 108 -0.41 -2.69 -3.32
C MET A 108 -1.92 -2.50 -3.06
N GLY A 109 -2.42 -1.28 -3.25
CA GLY A 109 -3.84 -0.94 -3.11
C GLY A 109 -4.32 -0.75 -1.67
N SER A 110 -3.43 -0.59 -0.69
CA SER A 110 -3.78 -0.31 0.71
C SER A 110 -3.20 1.03 1.16
N ILE A 111 -4.06 2.02 1.41
CA ILE A 111 -3.66 3.32 1.96
C ILE A 111 -2.90 3.17 3.30
N PRO A 112 -3.42 2.46 4.32
CA PRO A 112 -2.68 2.30 5.57
C PRO A 112 -1.41 1.46 5.39
N GLY A 113 -1.41 0.51 4.46
CA GLY A 113 -0.22 -0.24 4.06
C GLY A 113 0.89 0.67 3.57
N ALA A 114 0.61 1.57 2.61
CA ALA A 114 1.58 2.53 2.09
C ALA A 114 2.17 3.44 3.18
N ILE A 115 1.35 3.89 4.14
CA ILE A 115 1.81 4.70 5.28
C ILE A 115 2.78 3.90 6.17
N VAL A 116 2.42 2.67 6.53
CA VAL A 116 3.28 1.80 7.34
C VAL A 116 4.56 1.44 6.59
N GLY A 117 4.47 1.21 5.28
CA GLY A 117 5.62 0.97 4.42
C GLY A 117 6.61 2.13 4.43
N ALA A 118 6.10 3.36 4.31
CA ALA A 118 6.91 4.57 4.37
C ALA A 118 7.55 4.76 5.76
N LEU A 119 6.79 4.54 6.82
CA LEU A 119 7.28 4.63 8.20
C LEU A 119 8.36 3.60 8.51
N ILE A 120 8.27 2.39 7.97
CA ILE A 120 9.30 1.36 8.19
C ILE A 120 10.56 1.69 7.41
N ILE A 121 10.42 2.01 6.12
CA ILE A 121 11.57 2.29 5.27
C ILE A 121 12.32 3.54 5.72
N GLN A 122 11.60 4.59 6.13
CA GLN A 122 12.21 5.81 6.63
C GLN A 122 12.58 5.72 8.11
N GLY A 123 11.76 5.04 8.92
CA GLY A 123 11.92 4.96 10.37
C GLY A 123 12.95 3.94 10.82
N VAL A 124 13.15 2.82 10.12
CA VAL A 124 14.16 1.82 10.50
C VAL A 124 15.57 2.43 10.52
N PRO A 125 16.05 3.13 9.48
CA PRO A 125 17.35 3.80 9.51
C PRO A 125 17.43 4.87 10.61
N GLU A 126 16.36 5.63 10.83
CA GLU A 126 16.32 6.71 11.82
C GLU A 126 16.31 6.18 13.26
N LEU A 127 15.60 5.08 13.52
CA LEU A 127 15.60 4.38 14.80
C LEU A 127 16.96 3.74 15.07
N ILE A 128 17.57 3.10 14.07
CA ILE A 128 18.94 2.56 14.21
C ILE A 128 19.90 3.71 14.55
N ARG A 129 19.81 4.84 13.85
CA ARG A 129 20.62 6.03 14.12
C ARG A 129 20.40 6.59 15.54
N GLY A 130 19.15 6.68 15.98
CA GLY A 130 18.78 7.16 17.31
C GLY A 130 19.20 6.22 18.44
N LEU A 131 19.07 4.90 18.24
CA LEU A 131 19.49 3.92 19.25
C LEU A 131 21.02 3.82 19.33
N SER A 132 21.72 3.92 18.19
CA SER A 132 23.18 4.02 18.14
C SER A 132 23.72 5.26 18.85
N SER A 133 23.04 6.41 18.73
CA SER A 133 23.45 7.64 19.41
C SER A 133 23.10 7.66 20.91
N SER A 134 22.06 6.93 21.33
CA SER A 134 21.63 6.84 22.72
C SER A 134 22.43 5.85 23.59
N GLY A 135 23.32 5.04 22.99
CA GLY A 135 24.14 4.06 23.72
C GLY A 135 23.40 2.82 24.22
N VAL A 136 22.10 2.67 23.91
CA VAL A 136 21.23 1.57 24.38
C VAL A 136 21.53 0.25 23.66
N ILE A 137 21.94 0.30 22.39
CA ILE A 137 22.44 -0.87 21.66
C ILE A 137 23.96 -0.71 21.54
N PRO A 138 24.78 -1.61 22.13
CA PRO A 138 26.22 -1.63 21.90
C PRO A 138 26.51 -2.21 20.51
N MET A 139 26.12 -1.46 19.47
CA MET A 139 26.57 -1.71 18.11
C MET A 139 27.97 -1.12 18.01
N SER A 140 28.97 -2.00 17.83
CA SER A 140 30.36 -1.59 17.63
C SER A 140 30.45 -0.51 16.55
N ALA A 141 31.42 0.41 16.66
CA ALA A 141 31.62 1.48 15.69
C ALA A 141 31.78 0.94 14.25
N GLU A 142 32.28 -0.29 14.12
CA GLU A 142 32.37 -1.04 12.86
C GLU A 142 31.01 -1.46 12.31
N MET A 143 30.07 -1.83 13.18
CA MET A 143 28.71 -2.20 12.75
C MET A 143 27.88 -0.96 12.37
N GLN A 144 28.12 0.19 12.99
CA GLN A 144 27.49 1.47 12.59
C GLN A 144 28.01 1.95 11.23
N SER A 145 29.31 1.85 10.97
CA SER A 145 29.88 2.19 9.67
C SER A 145 29.46 1.20 8.58
N ALA A 146 29.33 -0.09 8.93
CA ALA A 146 28.75 -1.10 8.06
C ALA A 146 27.29 -0.76 7.70
N VAL A 147 26.43 -0.39 8.65
CA VAL A 147 25.04 -0.01 8.34
C VAL A 147 24.96 1.23 7.44
N SER A 148 25.85 2.22 7.62
CA SER A 148 25.92 3.40 6.77
C SER A 148 26.39 3.08 5.34
N ASN A 149 27.42 2.24 5.19
CA ASN A 149 27.97 1.87 3.87
C ASN A 149 27.14 0.79 3.17
N TYR A 150 26.47 -0.08 3.92
CA TYR A 150 25.65 -1.18 3.42
C TYR A 150 24.15 -0.92 3.55
N ARG A 151 23.73 0.35 3.69
CA ARG A 151 22.31 0.74 3.79
C ARG A 151 21.45 0.09 2.71
N TYR A 152 21.97 0.01 1.48
CA TYR A 152 21.31 -0.64 0.35
C TYR A 152 21.21 -2.17 0.48
N LEU A 153 22.22 -2.85 1.03
CA LEU A 153 22.16 -4.30 1.28
C LEU A 153 21.19 -4.62 2.40
N VAL A 154 21.20 -3.84 3.48
CA VAL A 154 20.23 -3.99 4.57
C VAL A 154 18.82 -3.79 4.04
N PHE A 155 18.61 -2.79 3.18
CA PHE A 155 17.33 -2.54 2.53
C PHE A 155 16.87 -3.68 1.64
N GLY A 156 17.77 -4.20 0.78
CA GLY A 156 17.48 -5.35 -0.07
C GLY A 156 17.16 -6.61 0.74
N LEU A 157 17.90 -6.86 1.82
CA LEU A 157 17.64 -7.99 2.72
C LEU A 157 16.29 -7.85 3.42
N LEU A 158 15.96 -6.64 3.90
CA LEU A 158 14.66 -6.34 4.50
C LEU A 158 13.52 -6.61 3.50
N MET A 159 13.69 -6.21 2.24
CA MET A 159 12.73 -6.50 1.17
C MET A 159 12.58 -8.00 0.91
N VAL A 160 13.68 -8.76 0.84
CA VAL A 160 13.63 -10.23 0.66
C VAL A 160 12.93 -10.91 1.82
N VAL A 161 13.26 -10.55 3.07
CA VAL A 161 12.62 -11.09 4.27
C VAL A 161 11.13 -10.77 4.28
N MET A 162 10.75 -9.55 3.90
CA MET A 162 9.34 -9.17 3.82
C MET A 162 8.59 -9.97 2.75
N MET A 163 9.17 -10.13 1.57
CA MET A 163 8.59 -10.97 0.52
C MET A 163 8.49 -12.44 0.94
N ALA A 164 9.43 -12.93 1.74
CA ALA A 164 9.43 -14.29 2.25
C ALA A 164 8.35 -14.54 3.32
N TRP A 165 8.10 -13.58 4.22
CA TRP A 165 7.12 -13.75 5.31
C TRP A 165 5.69 -13.28 4.95
N ARG A 166 5.55 -12.23 4.15
CA ARG A 166 4.24 -11.62 3.83
C ARG A 166 4.26 -11.00 2.41
N PRO A 167 4.13 -11.79 1.33
CA PRO A 167 4.16 -11.30 -0.05
C PRO A 167 3.00 -10.35 -0.41
N GLN A 168 2.00 -10.18 0.47
CA GLN A 168 0.90 -9.24 0.29
C GLN A 168 1.18 -7.84 0.88
N GLY A 169 2.34 -7.63 1.52
CA GLY A 169 2.66 -6.42 2.29
C GLY A 169 2.16 -6.49 3.74
N ILE A 170 2.40 -5.43 4.52
CA ILE A 170 2.12 -5.43 5.97
C ILE A 170 0.63 -5.33 6.29
N LEU A 171 -0.11 -4.54 5.51
CA LEU A 171 -1.56 -4.36 5.65
C LEU A 171 -2.22 -4.56 4.28
N PRO A 172 -2.50 -5.82 3.88
CA PRO A 172 -3.11 -6.09 2.60
C PRO A 172 -4.51 -5.49 2.49
N SER A 173 -4.85 -5.02 1.30
CA SER A 173 -6.21 -4.53 1.01
C SER A 173 -7.20 -5.70 1.07
N LYS A 174 -8.37 -5.48 1.71
CA LYS A 174 -9.41 -6.51 1.93
C LYS A 174 -9.82 -7.25 0.64
N ARG A 175 -9.68 -6.61 -0.52
CA ARG A 175 -9.96 -7.20 -1.85
C ARG A 175 -8.89 -8.17 -2.34
N ARG A 176 -7.59 -7.90 -2.12
CA ARG A 176 -6.50 -8.80 -2.55
C ARG A 176 -6.37 -10.03 -1.65
N ALA A 177 -6.75 -9.91 -0.38
CA ALA A 177 -6.87 -11.05 0.52
C ALA A 177 -7.89 -12.09 0.00
N ARG A 178 -8.93 -11.63 -0.71
CA ARG A 178 -10.00 -12.49 -1.26
C ARG A 178 -9.59 -13.24 -2.53
N GLU A 179 -8.64 -12.71 -3.31
CA GLU A 179 -8.11 -13.34 -4.52
C GLU A 179 -7.15 -14.51 -4.23
N LEU A 180 -6.54 -14.56 -3.04
CA LEU A 180 -5.57 -15.59 -2.63
C LEU A 180 -6.17 -16.75 -1.83
N HIS A 181 -7.40 -16.61 -1.33
CA HIS A 181 -8.17 -17.67 -0.69
C HIS A 181 -9.50 -17.93 -1.43
N PRO A 182 -9.49 -18.29 -2.72
CA PRO A 182 -10.72 -18.72 -3.42
C PRO A 182 -11.25 -20.06 -2.90
N ASP A 183 -10.36 -20.91 -2.37
CA ASP A 183 -10.70 -22.29 -1.97
C ASP A 183 -11.52 -22.36 -0.67
N ASP A 184 -11.31 -21.44 0.28
CA ASP A 184 -12.04 -21.40 1.56
C ASP A 184 -13.49 -20.92 1.42
N GLU A 185 -13.79 -20.01 0.48
CA GLU A 185 -15.18 -19.57 0.21
C GLU A 185 -15.93 -20.60 -0.65
N ARG A 186 -15.29 -21.15 -1.70
CA ARG A 186 -15.90 -22.23 -2.50
C ARG A 186 -16.19 -23.47 -1.66
N MET A 187 -15.29 -23.86 -0.74
CA MET A 187 -15.56 -24.97 0.18
C MET A 187 -16.74 -24.67 1.11
N LYS A 188 -16.89 -23.45 1.62
CA LYS A 188 -18.03 -23.08 2.47
C LYS A 188 -19.35 -23.07 1.70
N ASP A 189 -19.33 -22.60 0.46
CA ASP A 189 -20.51 -22.60 -0.40
C ASP A 189 -20.93 -24.05 -0.70
N ILE A 190 -19.98 -24.92 -1.09
CA ILE A 190 -20.21 -26.35 -1.32
C ILE A 190 -20.64 -27.07 -0.03
N GLU A 191 -20.04 -26.74 1.11
CA GLU A 191 -20.40 -27.31 2.42
C GLU A 191 -21.80 -26.86 2.85
N SER A 192 -22.18 -25.61 2.60
CA SER A 192 -23.53 -25.12 2.87
C SER A 192 -24.59 -25.73 1.95
N GLU A 193 -24.27 -25.94 0.67
CA GLU A 193 -25.13 -26.57 -0.32
C GLU A 193 -25.32 -28.07 0.01
N THR A 194 -24.24 -28.76 0.37
CA THR A 194 -24.30 -30.17 0.81
C THR A 194 -24.98 -30.36 2.17
N LEU A 195 -24.85 -29.42 3.11
CA LEU A 195 -25.59 -29.44 4.39
C LEU A 195 -27.08 -29.15 4.17
N PHE A 196 -27.41 -28.25 3.25
CA PHE A 196 -28.79 -27.94 2.85
C PHE A 196 -29.45 -29.16 2.18
N ASP A 197 -28.74 -29.85 1.28
CA ASP A 197 -29.19 -31.10 0.65
C ASP A 197 -29.31 -32.25 1.66
N ALA A 198 -28.36 -32.38 2.60
CA ALA A 198 -28.42 -33.41 3.64
C ALA A 198 -29.59 -33.19 4.62
N GLN A 199 -29.92 -31.94 4.96
CA GLN A 199 -31.12 -31.62 5.75
C GLN A 199 -32.43 -31.85 4.97
N HIS A 200 -32.44 -31.62 3.66
CA HIS A 200 -33.61 -31.90 2.83
C HIS A 200 -33.81 -33.40 2.57
N GLN A 201 -32.73 -34.18 2.45
CA GLN A 201 -32.80 -35.62 2.20
C GLN A 201 -33.15 -36.45 3.45
N THR A 202 -32.84 -35.93 4.64
CA THR A 202 -33.27 -36.52 5.93
C THR A 202 -34.71 -36.18 6.32
N ALA A 203 -35.36 -35.27 5.58
CA ALA A 203 -36.76 -34.88 5.78
C ALA A 203 -37.79 -35.73 5.02
N LEU A 204 -37.38 -36.80 4.32
CA LEU A 204 -38.30 -37.81 3.80
C LEU A 204 -38.46 -38.92 4.85
N PRO A 205 -39.59 -38.96 5.59
CA PRO A 205 -39.89 -40.07 6.48
C PRO A 205 -40.17 -41.30 5.62
N GLY A 206 -39.68 -42.46 6.05
CA GLY A 206 -40.15 -43.73 5.53
C GLY A 206 -41.64 -43.90 5.84
N GLU A 207 -42.45 -43.84 4.79
CA GLU A 207 -43.77 -44.43 4.58
C GLU A 207 -44.09 -44.02 3.13
N ASP A 208 -44.23 -44.94 2.17
CA ASP A 208 -45.42 -45.77 2.05
C ASP A 208 -45.11 -47.17 1.48
N SER A 209 -45.60 -48.19 2.21
CA SER A 209 -46.17 -49.47 1.74
C SER A 209 -45.29 -50.35 0.84
N GLU A 210 -44.69 -51.45 1.32
CA GLU A 210 -45.40 -52.73 1.54
C GLU A 210 -46.71 -52.84 0.73
N PHE A 211 -46.63 -53.35 -0.51
CA PHE A 211 -47.47 -54.42 -1.08
C PHE A 211 -47.02 -54.75 -2.51
#